data_AF-A0A932H5B2-F1
#
_entry.id   AF-A0A932H5B2-F1
#
_cell.length_a   1.000
_cell.length_b   1.000
_cell.length_c   1.000
_cell.angle_alpha   90.00
_cell.angle_beta   90.00
_cell.angle_gamma   90.00
#
_symmetry.space_group_name_H-M   'P 1'
#
loop_
_entity.id
_entity.type
_entity.pdbx_description
1 polymer ?
#
loop_
_entity_poly.entity_id
_entity_poly.type
_entity_poly.pdbx_seq_one_letter_code
_entity_poly.pdbx_strand_id
1 'polypeptide(L)'
;MSHTQYGLPDGSVRLPPGDVYILVTQFVYVPNNIRLKAGALYTLLFLSKDVLHGASLIETRSLNSVIMPGMVTAMTVRPMQTGDILMLCNEYCGIRHHSMRAKIIVEEAARADLHEGDGVVVDVQPQKGRVVLNHGEIKDFMAAMEGMSYVANPPTLLWGLKPGSFMEGG
;
A
#
# COMPACT_ATOMS: atom_id res chain seq x y z
N MET A 1 16.40 -18.96 -13.64
CA MET A 1 15.19 -18.93 -12.79
C MET A 1 14.15 -18.09 -13.52
N SER A 2 12.97 -18.67 -13.76
CA SER A 2 11.90 -18.09 -14.58
C SER A 2 11.49 -16.71 -14.05
N HIS A 3 11.71 -15.66 -14.83
CA HIS A 3 11.20 -14.33 -14.55
C HIS A 3 9.69 -14.38 -14.74
N THR A 4 8.93 -14.50 -13.65
CA THR A 4 7.49 -14.22 -13.69
C THR A 4 7.31 -12.74 -13.97
N GLN A 5 6.17 -12.33 -14.55
CA GLN A 5 5.83 -10.92 -14.85
C GLN A 5 6.07 -9.97 -13.66
N TYR A 6 6.00 -10.49 -12.43
CA TYR A 6 6.14 -9.75 -11.18
C TYR A 6 7.47 -10.02 -10.45
N GLY A 7 8.21 -11.06 -10.83
CA GLY A 7 9.46 -11.45 -10.18
C GLY A 7 10.66 -10.65 -10.69
N LEU A 8 11.43 -10.09 -9.77
CA LEU A 8 12.63 -9.31 -10.05
C LEU A 8 13.92 -10.15 -9.90
N PRO A 9 15.04 -9.74 -10.51
CA PRO A 9 16.31 -10.50 -10.45
C PRO A 9 16.88 -10.70 -9.04
N ASP A 10 16.48 -9.86 -8.08
CA ASP A 10 16.87 -9.95 -6.67
C ASP A 10 15.99 -10.93 -5.86
N GLY A 11 15.06 -11.63 -6.51
CA GLY A 11 14.14 -12.57 -5.88
C GLY A 11 12.94 -11.90 -5.19
N SER A 12 12.80 -10.57 -5.29
CA SER A 12 11.61 -9.86 -4.82
C SER A 12 10.48 -9.93 -5.85
N VAL A 13 9.26 -9.72 -5.40
CA VAL A 13 8.06 -9.74 -6.24
C VAL A 13 7.38 -8.39 -6.15
N ARG A 14 7.33 -7.63 -7.25
CA ARG A 14 6.64 -6.35 -7.33
C ARG A 14 5.18 -6.58 -7.67
N LEU A 15 4.27 -6.16 -6.79
CA LEU A 15 2.84 -6.42 -6.94
C LEU A 15 2.06 -5.14 -7.26
N PRO A 16 1.07 -5.19 -8.17
CA PRO A 16 0.21 -4.06 -8.46
C PRO A 16 -0.72 -3.77 -7.26
N PRO A 17 -1.25 -2.54 -7.14
CA PRO A 17 -2.28 -2.21 -6.14
C PRO A 17 -3.47 -3.16 -6.21
N GLY A 18 -4.07 -3.47 -5.05
CA GLY A 18 -5.17 -4.43 -4.92
C GLY A 18 -4.80 -5.65 -4.07
N ASP A 19 -5.29 -6.83 -4.49
CA ASP A 19 -5.16 -8.07 -3.72
C ASP A 19 -3.79 -8.71 -3.87
N VAL A 20 -3.13 -8.96 -2.74
CA VAL A 20 -1.80 -9.55 -2.64
C VAL A 20 -1.92 -10.89 -1.93
N TYR A 21 -1.82 -11.98 -2.67
CA TYR A 21 -1.90 -13.33 -2.11
C TYR A 21 -0.57 -13.75 -1.50
N ILE A 22 -0.63 -14.19 -0.25
CA ILE A 22 0.54 -14.66 0.51
C ILE A 22 0.23 -16.05 1.04
N LEU A 23 0.96 -17.04 0.53
CA LEU A 23 0.92 -18.39 1.07
C LEU A 23 1.80 -18.47 2.31
N VAL A 24 1.28 -19.09 3.36
CA VAL A 24 1.95 -19.21 4.65
C VAL A 24 2.11 -20.68 5.00
N THR A 25 3.34 -21.05 5.33
CA THR A 25 3.71 -22.40 5.75
C THR A 25 4.88 -22.31 6.72
N GLN A 26 5.11 -23.31 7.55
CA GLN A 26 6.31 -23.41 8.39
C GLN A 26 7.57 -23.38 7.49
N PHE A 27 8.46 -22.39 7.54
CA PHE A 27 8.51 -21.18 8.38
C PHE A 27 8.72 -19.95 7.49
N VAL A 28 7.91 -19.82 6.45
CA VAL A 28 8.09 -18.90 5.34
C VAL A 28 6.75 -18.32 4.87
N TYR A 29 6.78 -17.04 4.54
CA TYR A 29 5.74 -16.38 3.75
C TYR A 29 6.17 -16.44 2.28
N VAL A 30 5.26 -16.77 1.37
CA VAL A 30 5.54 -16.80 -0.05
C VAL A 30 4.58 -15.85 -0.76
N PRO A 31 5.10 -14.80 -1.42
CA PRO A 31 6.51 -14.36 -1.45
C PRO A 31 7.02 -13.83 -0.09
N ASN A 32 8.32 -13.95 0.17
CA ASN A 32 8.98 -13.42 1.38
C ASN A 32 9.63 -12.05 1.18
N ASN A 33 9.75 -11.59 -0.06
CA ASN A 33 10.23 -10.26 -0.44
C ASN A 33 9.21 -9.64 -1.38
N ILE A 34 8.36 -8.76 -0.85
CA ILE A 34 7.26 -8.12 -1.58
C ILE A 34 7.65 -6.67 -1.86
N ARG A 35 7.39 -6.16 -3.06
CA ARG A 35 7.52 -4.73 -3.36
C ARG A 35 6.16 -4.10 -3.62
N LEU A 36 5.87 -3.02 -2.91
CA LEU A 36 4.63 -2.23 -3.00
C LEU A 36 4.97 -0.78 -3.33
N LYS A 37 4.00 -0.02 -3.83
CA LYS A 37 4.13 1.41 -4.11
C LYS A 37 3.60 2.24 -2.95
N ALA A 38 4.31 3.32 -2.61
CA ALA A 38 3.81 4.31 -1.67
C ALA A 38 2.49 4.93 -2.16
N GLY A 39 1.57 5.20 -1.23
CA GLY A 39 0.27 5.83 -1.50
C GLY A 39 -0.79 4.90 -2.09
N ALA A 40 -0.45 3.70 -2.56
CA ALA A 40 -1.38 2.73 -3.11
C ALA A 40 -2.03 1.84 -2.04
N LEU A 41 -3.27 1.41 -2.30
CA LEU A 41 -4.04 0.54 -1.40
C LEU A 41 -3.80 -0.93 -1.76
N TYR A 42 -3.50 -1.74 -0.75
CA TYR A 42 -3.27 -3.17 -0.89
C TYR A 42 -4.07 -3.96 0.14
N THR A 43 -4.58 -5.12 -0.24
CA THR A 43 -5.17 -6.10 0.69
C THR A 43 -4.31 -7.36 0.67
N LEU A 44 -3.55 -7.57 1.75
CA LEU A 44 -2.75 -8.76 1.94
C LEU A 44 -3.68 -9.92 2.34
N LEU A 45 -3.77 -10.94 1.50
CA LEU A 45 -4.60 -12.12 1.68
C LEU A 45 -3.71 -13.29 2.05
N PHE A 46 -3.73 -13.65 3.33
CA PHE A 46 -2.93 -14.75 3.87
C PHE A 46 -3.71 -16.06 3.85
N LEU A 47 -3.06 -17.12 3.39
CA LEU A 47 -3.58 -18.49 3.45
C LEU A 47 -2.55 -19.39 4.12
N SER A 48 -2.90 -19.97 5.27
CA SER A 48 -2.07 -21.02 5.88
C SER A 48 -2.35 -22.39 5.27
N LYS A 49 -1.28 -23.12 4.94
CA LYS A 49 -1.34 -24.49 4.42
C LYS A 49 -1.22 -25.56 5.52
N ASP A 50 -0.69 -25.22 6.70
CA ASP A 50 -0.32 -26.19 7.72
C ASP A 50 -0.89 -25.86 9.10
N VAL A 51 -0.33 -24.89 9.80
CA VAL A 51 -0.63 -24.57 11.20
C VAL A 51 -1.10 -23.12 11.34
N LEU A 52 -1.49 -22.76 12.54
CA LEU A 52 -1.80 -21.38 12.86
C LEU A 52 -0.51 -20.54 12.86
N HIS A 53 -0.56 -19.39 12.19
CA HIS A 53 0.56 -18.43 12.09
C HIS A 53 0.10 -17.03 12.50
N GLY A 54 1.07 -16.13 12.59
CA GLY A 54 0.82 -14.70 12.78
C GLY A 54 1.41 -13.89 11.64
N ALA A 55 0.92 -12.67 11.46
CA ALA A 55 1.57 -11.64 10.66
C ALA A 55 1.54 -10.32 11.43
N SER A 56 2.72 -9.83 11.76
CA SER A 56 2.95 -8.56 12.45
C SER A 56 3.82 -7.65 11.59
N LEU A 57 3.31 -6.48 11.21
CA LEU A 57 4.02 -5.48 10.42
C LEU A 57 4.61 -4.41 11.35
N ILE A 58 5.93 -4.46 11.59
CA ILE A 58 6.59 -3.75 12.70
C ILE A 58 6.63 -2.23 12.52
N GLU A 59 6.84 -1.76 11.31
CA GLU A 59 7.01 -0.35 10.95
C GLU A 59 5.68 0.33 10.63
N THR A 60 4.57 -0.36 10.91
CA THR A 60 3.20 0.16 10.76
C THR A 60 2.60 0.56 12.11
N ARG A 61 1.34 1.02 12.13
CA ARG A 61 0.57 1.25 13.38
C ARG A 61 0.16 -0.07 14.04
N SER A 62 1.11 -0.97 14.26
CA SER A 62 0.93 -2.28 14.88
C SER A 62 -0.16 -3.13 14.21
N LEU A 63 -0.14 -3.22 12.88
CA LEU A 63 -1.03 -4.14 12.16
C LEU A 63 -0.60 -5.59 12.45
N ASN A 64 -1.50 -6.30 13.12
CA ASN A 64 -1.29 -7.67 13.55
C ASN A 64 -2.51 -8.52 13.16
N SER A 65 -2.28 -9.75 12.72
CA SER A 65 -3.35 -10.69 12.45
C SER A 65 -2.92 -12.13 12.71
N VAL A 66 -3.88 -12.94 13.15
CA VAL A 66 -3.74 -14.39 13.25
C VAL A 66 -4.22 -15.02 11.94
N ILE A 67 -3.44 -15.97 11.44
CA ILE A 67 -3.66 -16.65 10.16
C ILE A 67 -4.02 -18.09 10.48
N MET A 68 -5.29 -18.44 10.26
CA MET A 68 -5.83 -19.77 10.54
C MET A 68 -5.84 -20.64 9.27
N PRO A 69 -5.47 -21.93 9.36
CA PRO A 69 -5.66 -22.87 8.25
C PRO A 69 -7.13 -22.98 7.82
N GLY A 70 -7.36 -23.10 6.51
CA GLY A 70 -8.70 -23.32 5.95
C GLY A 70 -9.54 -22.05 5.72
N MET A 71 -9.03 -20.87 6.06
CA MET A 71 -9.67 -19.59 5.77
C MET A 71 -8.65 -18.54 5.30
N VAL A 72 -9.13 -17.53 4.61
CA VAL A 72 -8.31 -16.40 4.16
C VAL A 72 -8.37 -15.29 5.21
N THR A 73 -7.20 -14.90 5.73
CA THR A 73 -7.07 -13.71 6.58
C THR A 73 -6.70 -12.52 5.71
N ALA A 74 -7.50 -11.45 5.75
CA ALA A 74 -7.23 -10.22 5.00
C ALA A 74 -6.65 -9.11 5.91
N MET A 75 -5.62 -8.42 5.43
CA MET A 75 -5.03 -7.25 6.08
C MET A 75 -4.83 -6.13 5.06
N THR A 76 -5.58 -5.04 5.19
CA THR A 76 -5.47 -3.90 4.28
C THR A 76 -4.39 -2.92 4.75
N VAL A 77 -3.50 -2.55 3.83
CA VAL A 77 -2.38 -1.65 4.10
C VAL A 77 -2.31 -0.58 3.01
N ARG A 78 -2.01 0.66 3.40
CA ARG A 78 -1.71 1.76 2.48
C ARG A 78 -0.40 2.40 2.95
N PRO A 79 0.76 1.93 2.47
CA PRO A 79 2.04 2.43 2.95
C PRO A 79 2.22 3.85 2.40
N MET A 80 2.40 4.84 3.28
CA MET A 80 2.50 6.25 2.87
C MET A 80 3.94 6.73 2.72
N GLN A 81 4.89 6.00 3.30
CA GLN A 81 6.32 6.34 3.30
C GLN A 81 7.09 5.20 2.65
N THR A 82 8.09 5.55 1.85
CA THR A 82 9.03 4.59 1.29
C THR A 82 9.92 3.99 2.38
N GLY A 83 10.44 2.80 2.12
CA GLY A 83 11.28 2.07 3.07
C GLY A 83 10.84 0.63 3.28
N ASP A 84 11.48 -0.03 4.23
CA ASP A 84 11.28 -1.44 4.49
C ASP A 84 10.32 -1.65 5.66
N ILE A 85 9.34 -2.53 5.46
CA ILE A 85 8.45 -3.03 6.50
C ILE A 85 8.77 -4.52 6.73
N LEU A 86 9.20 -4.86 7.94
CA LEU A 86 9.43 -6.20 8.41
C LEU A 86 8.09 -6.83 8.82
N MET A 87 7.81 -7.99 8.23
CA MET A 87 6.70 -8.85 8.60
C MET A 87 7.24 -10.03 9.42
N LEU A 88 6.74 -10.19 10.64
CA LEU A 88 7.12 -11.27 11.56
C LEU A 88 5.96 -12.19 11.85
N CYS A 89 6.28 -13.46 12.09
CA CYS A 89 5.34 -14.37 12.73
C CYS A 89 5.34 -14.06 14.23
N ASN A 90 4.19 -13.66 14.77
CA ASN A 90 4.00 -13.33 16.19
C ASN A 90 3.18 -14.39 16.95
N GLU A 91 2.99 -15.56 16.35
CA GLU A 91 2.21 -16.65 16.90
C GLU A 91 2.94 -17.98 16.71
N TYR A 92 3.04 -18.77 17.79
CA TYR A 92 3.99 -19.89 17.85
C TYR A 92 3.61 -20.97 16.85
N CYS A 93 4.35 -21.00 15.74
CA CYS A 93 4.12 -21.94 14.65
C CYS A 93 5.13 -23.09 14.60
N GLY A 94 5.99 -23.25 15.61
CA GLY A 94 6.94 -24.39 15.73
C GLY A 94 8.40 -24.00 15.99
N ILE A 95 9.31 -24.97 15.89
CA ILE A 95 10.71 -24.85 16.37
C ILE A 95 11.51 -23.69 15.76
N ARG A 96 11.21 -23.29 14.52
CA ARG A 96 11.88 -22.20 13.80
C ARG A 96 11.03 -20.92 13.72
N HIS A 97 10.00 -20.81 14.56
CA HIS A 97 9.08 -19.67 14.61
C HIS A 97 9.80 -18.29 14.63
N HIS A 98 10.83 -18.13 15.47
CA HIS A 98 11.60 -16.89 15.59
C HIS A 98 12.34 -16.45 14.30
N SER A 99 12.57 -17.37 13.36
CA SER A 99 13.23 -17.09 12.08
C SER A 99 12.24 -16.79 10.96
N MET A 100 10.94 -16.94 11.20
CA MET A 100 9.88 -16.74 10.21
C MET A 100 9.63 -15.25 10.00
N ARG A 101 10.11 -14.73 8.88
CA ARG A 101 10.00 -13.32 8.51
C ARG A 101 9.85 -13.14 7.01
N ALA A 102 9.25 -12.02 6.64
CA ALA A 102 9.21 -11.50 5.28
C ALA A 102 9.49 -10.00 5.29
N LYS A 103 9.84 -9.46 4.13
CA LYS A 103 10.14 -8.06 3.91
C LYS A 103 9.18 -7.49 2.89
N ILE A 104 8.55 -6.38 3.22
CA ILE A 104 7.79 -5.56 2.29
C ILE A 104 8.63 -4.30 2.02
N ILE A 105 9.02 -4.09 0.78
CA ILE A 105 9.79 -2.95 0.32
C ILE A 105 8.80 -1.97 -0.30
N VAL A 106 8.65 -0.80 0.31
CA VAL A 106 7.81 0.28 -0.22
C VAL A 106 8.68 1.17 -1.10
N GLU A 107 8.41 1.10 -2.39
CA GLU A 107 9.04 1.91 -3.41
C GLU A 107 8.26 3.21 -3.62
N GLU A 108 8.95 4.23 -4.13
CA GLU A 108 8.29 5.44 -4.62
C GLU A 108 7.28 5.05 -5.70
N ALA A 109 6.14 5.75 -5.73
CA ALA A 109 5.22 5.59 -6.85
C ALA A 109 5.99 5.95 -8.13
N ALA A 110 5.92 5.10 -9.16
CA ALA A 110 6.60 5.44 -10.40
C ALA A 110 5.96 6.71 -10.94
N ARG A 111 6.73 7.62 -11.55
CA ARG A 111 6.18 8.83 -12.19
C ARG A 111 5.08 8.50 -13.22
N ALA A 112 5.08 7.28 -13.76
CA ALA A 112 4.04 6.77 -14.64
C ALA A 112 2.67 6.53 -13.97
N ASP A 113 2.60 6.46 -12.63
CA ASP A 113 1.36 6.40 -11.86
C ASP A 113 0.94 7.78 -11.30
N LEU A 114 1.73 8.82 -11.60
CA LEU A 114 1.34 10.21 -11.33
C LEU A 114 0.51 10.68 -12.52
N HIS A 115 -0.65 11.26 -12.20
CA HIS A 115 -1.50 11.88 -13.19
C HIS A 115 -1.58 13.37 -12.89
N GLU A 116 -1.26 14.17 -13.90
CA GLU A 116 -1.43 15.61 -13.87
C GLU A 116 -2.85 15.95 -14.32
N GLY A 117 -3.50 16.87 -13.61
CA GLY A 117 -4.85 17.30 -13.92
C GLY A 117 -5.12 18.66 -13.33
N ASP A 118 -5.96 19.42 -14.03
CA ASP A 118 -6.33 20.78 -13.63
C ASP A 118 -7.67 20.78 -12.89
N GLY A 119 -7.78 21.65 -11.89
CA GLY A 119 -9.00 21.74 -11.10
C GLY A 119 -9.19 23.05 -10.34
N VAL A 120 -10.43 23.30 -9.95
CA VAL A 120 -10.84 24.41 -9.09
C VAL A 120 -11.07 23.90 -7.68
N VAL A 121 -10.39 24.50 -6.71
CA VAL A 121 -10.54 24.19 -5.30
C VAL A 121 -11.92 24.62 -4.81
N VAL A 122 -12.68 23.70 -4.23
CA VAL A 122 -14.01 23.95 -3.63
C VAL A 122 -13.88 24.15 -2.12
N ASP A 123 -13.07 23.34 -1.46
CA ASP A 123 -12.82 23.42 -0.02
C ASP A 123 -11.39 22.98 0.31
N VAL A 124 -10.80 23.57 1.35
CA VAL A 124 -9.46 23.22 1.83
C VAL A 124 -9.51 23.00 3.33
N GLN A 125 -9.05 21.83 3.77
CA GLN A 125 -8.93 21.46 5.18
C GLN A 125 -7.47 21.12 5.49
N PRO A 126 -6.56 22.12 5.62
CA PRO A 126 -5.13 21.87 5.81
C PRO A 126 -4.82 21.08 7.07
N GLN A 127 -5.58 21.31 8.15
CA GLN A 127 -5.43 20.58 9.42
C GLN A 127 -5.73 19.08 9.28
N LYS A 128 -6.53 18.68 8.28
CA LYS A 128 -6.82 17.28 7.98
C LYS A 128 -6.04 16.77 6.76
N GLY A 129 -5.16 17.58 6.18
CA GLY A 129 -4.44 17.27 4.95
C GLY A 129 -5.37 16.95 3.77
N ARG A 130 -6.55 17.58 3.70
CA ARG A 130 -7.54 17.30 2.65
C ARG A 130 -7.90 18.55 1.86
N VAL A 131 -8.14 18.35 0.58
CA VAL A 131 -8.70 19.35 -0.35
C VAL A 131 -9.88 18.73 -1.08
N VAL A 132 -10.89 19.54 -1.38
CA VAL A 132 -12.01 19.18 -2.25
C VAL A 132 -11.88 20.02 -3.50
N LEU A 133 -11.92 19.39 -4.67
CA LEU A 133 -11.74 20.06 -5.95
C LEU A 133 -12.70 19.52 -7.01
N ASN A 134 -13.09 20.41 -7.92
CA ASN A 134 -13.71 20.08 -9.19
C ASN A 134 -12.59 19.98 -10.20
N HIS A 135 -12.46 18.88 -10.92
CA HIS A 135 -11.41 18.71 -11.93
C HIS A 135 -11.99 18.36 -13.29
N GLY A 136 -11.28 18.77 -14.34
CA GLY A 136 -11.54 18.32 -15.70
C GLY A 136 -11.17 16.84 -15.89
N GLU A 137 -11.20 16.35 -17.13
CA GLU A 137 -10.73 15.00 -17.43
C GLU A 137 -9.24 14.86 -17.08
N ILE A 138 -8.90 13.79 -16.35
CA ILE A 138 -7.52 13.44 -16.03
C ILE A 138 -7.13 12.26 -16.93
N LYS A 139 -6.27 12.55 -17.90
CA LYS A 139 -5.91 11.59 -18.95
C LYS A 139 -5.40 10.27 -18.35
N ASP A 140 -5.91 9.17 -18.89
CA ASP A 140 -5.56 7.79 -18.53
C ASP A 140 -5.84 7.42 -17.04
N PHE A 141 -6.64 8.23 -16.33
CA PHE A 141 -7.01 8.00 -14.92
C PHE A 141 -8.53 8.06 -14.68
N MET A 142 -9.16 9.21 -14.95
CA MET A 142 -10.58 9.40 -14.63
C MET A 142 -11.25 10.55 -15.41
N ALA A 143 -12.57 10.43 -15.60
CA ALA A 143 -13.40 11.48 -16.21
C ALA A 143 -13.53 12.72 -15.29
N ALA A 144 -14.06 13.82 -15.83
CA ALA A 144 -14.31 15.03 -15.05
C ALA A 144 -15.29 14.78 -13.89
N MET A 145 -14.99 15.33 -12.71
CA MET A 145 -15.83 15.18 -11.52
C MET A 145 -15.90 16.47 -10.69
N GLU A 146 -17.00 16.64 -9.97
CA GLU A 146 -17.23 17.74 -9.03
C GLU A 146 -17.24 17.24 -7.58
N GLY A 147 -16.71 18.05 -6.67
CA GLY A 147 -16.75 17.78 -5.22
C GLY A 147 -15.87 16.63 -4.76
N MET A 148 -14.86 16.24 -5.53
CA MET A 148 -13.98 15.12 -5.19
C MET A 148 -12.96 15.52 -4.14
N SER A 149 -12.74 14.64 -3.14
CA SER A 149 -11.80 14.91 -2.06
C SER A 149 -10.50 14.15 -2.22
N TYR A 150 -9.39 14.87 -2.08
CA TYR A 150 -8.03 14.38 -2.20
C TYR A 150 -7.27 14.62 -0.91
N VAL A 151 -6.27 13.78 -0.67
CA VAL A 151 -5.36 13.89 0.47
C VAL A 151 -4.05 14.49 -0.05
N ALA A 152 -3.58 15.55 0.61
CA ALA A 152 -2.29 16.17 0.32
C ALA A 152 -1.24 15.70 1.34
N ASN A 153 -0.06 15.33 0.84
CA ASN A 153 1.08 14.98 1.66
C ASN A 153 2.35 15.64 1.08
N PRO A 154 3.04 16.53 1.82
CA PRO A 154 2.71 16.99 3.17
C PRO A 154 1.45 17.87 3.20
N PRO A 155 0.69 17.92 4.33
CA PRO A 155 -0.47 18.80 4.48
C PRO A 155 -0.17 20.29 4.26
N THR A 156 1.10 20.67 4.40
CA THR A 156 1.61 22.03 4.20
C THR A 156 1.44 22.51 2.74
N LEU A 157 1.30 21.60 1.78
CA LEU A 157 0.98 21.94 0.38
C LEU A 157 -0.37 22.66 0.25
N LEU A 158 -1.26 22.50 1.24
CA LEU A 158 -2.58 23.14 1.25
C LEU A 158 -2.56 24.55 1.84
N TRP A 159 -1.44 24.98 2.42
CA TRP A 159 -1.35 26.30 3.03
C TRP A 159 -1.28 27.39 1.96
N GLY A 160 -2.23 28.33 2.02
CA GLY A 160 -2.35 29.43 1.05
C GLY A 160 -3.38 29.17 -0.05
N LEU A 161 -3.86 27.93 -0.21
CA LEU A 161 -4.99 27.63 -1.10
C LEU A 161 -6.29 28.17 -0.51
N LYS A 162 -7.16 28.70 -1.38
CA LYS A 162 -8.48 29.20 -1.03
C LYS A 162 -9.53 28.53 -1.92
N PRO A 163 -10.78 28.40 -1.45
CA PRO A 163 -11.90 28.10 -2.34
C PRO A 163 -11.91 29.06 -3.53
N GLY A 164 -12.08 28.52 -4.75
CA GLY A 164 -11.99 29.24 -6.02
C GLY A 164 -10.59 29.33 -6.61
N SER A 165 -9.53 28.90 -5.92
CA SER A 165 -8.19 28.82 -6.51
C SER A 165 -8.16 27.78 -7.63
N PHE A 166 -7.59 28.15 -8.77
CA PHE A 166 -7.26 27.22 -9.84
C PHE A 166 -5.93 26.53 -9.51
N MET A 167 -5.86 25.22 -9.71
CA MET A 167 -4.64 24.42 -9.59
C MET A 167 -4.33 23.82 -10.95
N GLU A 168 -3.11 24.10 -11.43
CA GLU A 168 -2.53 23.44 -12.59
C GLU A 168 -1.70 22.25 -12.12
N GLY A 169 -1.83 21.12 -12.81
CA GLY A 169 -1.01 19.93 -12.57
C GLY A 169 0.39 20.12 -13.15
N GLY A 170 1.42 20.08 -12.31
CA GLY A 170 2.83 20.09 -12.71
C GLY A 170 3.75 19.35 -11.76
#